data_AF-A0A8C9UB51-F1
#
_entry.id   AF-A0A8C9UB51-F1
#
_cell.length_a   1.000
_cell.length_b   1.000
_cell.length_c   1.000
_cell.angle_alpha   90.00
_cell.angle_beta   90.00
_cell.angle_gamma   90.00
#
_symmetry.space_group_name_H-M   'P 1'
#
loop_
_entity.id
_entity.type
_entity.pdbx_description
1 polymer ?
#
loop_
_entity_poly.entity_id
_entity_poly.type
_entity_poly.pdbx_seq_one_letter_code
_entity_poly.pdbx_strand_id
1 'polypeptide(L)'
;MQTQTCRPCAVGTYSLGTGVRFDEWDEVPHGFANVATNLEVDDGFGDAAENCTASTWVPLGDYVASNTDECTATLMYAVSLKQSGTVTFEYIYPDSSIVFEFFVQNDQCQPTVEESRWMRTTEKGWELHSVELSRGNNVLYWRTTAFSVWSKVPKPVLVRNIGITGVAFTSECFPCKPGTFAPASGSTACQLCPADTFSGKGATACQPCDSDTYAGERGHPGLPPPRAVPLVYDPG
;
A
#
# COMPACT_ATOMS: atom_id res chain seq x y z
N MET A 1 24.20 14.48 -25.34
CA MET A 1 22.76 14.32 -24.98
C MET A 1 22.39 12.88 -25.28
N GLN A 2 22.14 12.05 -24.27
CA GLN A 2 21.65 10.69 -24.51
C GLN A 2 20.16 10.79 -24.87
N THR A 3 19.78 10.28 -26.03
CA THR A 3 18.39 10.23 -26.47
C THR A 3 17.67 9.14 -25.68
N GLN A 4 16.74 9.52 -24.81
CA GLN A 4 15.85 8.55 -24.17
C GLN A 4 14.94 7.94 -25.24
N THR A 5 14.93 6.61 -25.34
CA THR A 5 14.10 5.86 -26.28
C THR A 5 13.09 5.03 -25.48
N CYS A 6 11.81 5.10 -25.86
CA CYS A 6 10.78 4.27 -25.25
C CYS A 6 11.07 2.80 -25.55
N ARG A 7 11.15 1.97 -24.51
CA ARG A 7 11.30 0.52 -24.65
C ARG A 7 10.13 -0.18 -23.96
N PRO A 8 9.57 -1.25 -24.55
CA PRO A 8 8.55 -2.04 -23.89
C PRO A 8 9.14 -2.73 -22.66
N CYS A 9 8.32 -2.89 -21.62
CA CYS A 9 8.66 -3.70 -20.47
C CYS A 9 8.93 -5.16 -20.87
N ALA A 10 9.87 -5.81 -20.20
CA ALA A 10 10.12 -7.23 -20.42
C ALA A 10 8.91 -8.07 -19.98
N VAL A 11 8.80 -9.29 -20.48
CA VAL A 11 7.85 -10.27 -19.96
C VAL A 11 8.03 -10.44 -18.45
N GLY A 12 6.94 -10.70 -17.73
CA GLY A 12 6.93 -10.76 -16.27
C GLY A 12 6.95 -9.39 -15.58
N THR A 13 6.98 -8.30 -16.35
CA THR A 13 6.93 -6.93 -15.82
C THR A 13 5.87 -6.09 -16.56
N TYR A 14 5.42 -5.01 -15.93
CA TYR A 14 4.45 -4.08 -16.49
C TYR A 14 4.83 -2.62 -16.21
N SER A 15 4.27 -1.69 -16.99
CA SER A 15 4.42 -0.25 -16.75
C SER A 15 3.06 0.44 -16.74
N LEU A 16 2.92 1.42 -15.86
CA LEU A 16 1.72 2.27 -15.77
C LEU A 16 1.72 3.42 -16.78
N GLY A 17 2.75 3.54 -17.63
CA GLY A 17 3.01 4.68 -18.52
C GLY A 17 3.37 5.97 -17.78
N THR A 18 2.39 6.56 -17.07
CA THR A 18 2.50 7.81 -16.32
C THR A 18 2.06 7.61 -14.86
N GLY A 19 2.56 6.56 -14.21
CA GLY A 19 2.26 6.28 -12.80
C GLY A 19 3.37 5.58 -12.03
N VAL A 20 3.27 5.57 -10.71
CA VAL A 20 4.09 4.74 -9.82
C VAL A 20 3.18 3.91 -8.93
N ARG A 21 3.63 2.73 -8.52
CA ARG A 21 2.86 1.84 -7.65
C ARG A 21 3.75 1.19 -6.60
N PHE A 22 3.21 1.05 -5.40
CA PHE A 22 3.80 0.45 -4.22
C PHE A 22 2.83 -0.56 -3.64
N ASP A 23 3.06 -1.83 -3.98
CA ASP A 23 2.28 -2.98 -3.56
C ASP A 23 3.13 -4.09 -2.93
N GLU A 24 4.41 -3.79 -2.68
CA GLU A 24 5.36 -4.62 -1.95
C GLU A 24 5.93 -3.81 -0.78
N TRP A 25 5.93 -4.42 0.39
CA TRP A 25 6.30 -3.85 1.67
C TRP A 25 7.14 -4.86 2.46
N ASP A 26 8.09 -5.55 1.81
CA ASP A 26 9.13 -6.32 2.52
C ASP A 26 10.07 -5.37 3.29
N GLU A 27 10.30 -4.20 2.71
CA GLU A 27 10.97 -3.04 3.28
C GLU A 27 10.19 -1.77 2.89
N VAL A 28 10.50 -0.63 3.51
CA VAL A 28 9.91 0.64 3.11
C VAL A 28 10.43 1.03 1.72
N PRO A 29 9.57 1.19 0.70
CA PRO A 29 10.04 1.46 -0.65
C PRO A 29 10.86 2.75 -0.75
N HIS A 30 11.85 2.76 -1.64
CA HIS A 30 12.67 3.95 -1.89
C HIS A 30 11.81 5.19 -2.20
N GLY A 31 12.18 6.31 -1.58
CA GLY A 31 11.47 7.59 -1.72
C GLY A 31 10.41 7.85 -0.66
N PHE A 32 10.01 6.81 0.11
CA PHE A 32 9.23 7.04 1.32
C PHE A 32 10.13 7.54 2.46
N ALA A 33 9.61 8.50 3.23
CA ALA A 33 10.12 8.83 4.55
C ALA A 33 9.16 8.24 5.59
N ASN A 34 9.71 7.61 6.62
CA ASN A 34 8.95 6.95 7.67
C ASN A 34 9.49 7.42 9.02
N VAL A 35 8.74 8.31 9.66
CA VAL A 35 9.20 9.07 10.83
C VAL A 35 8.17 9.00 11.95
N ALA A 36 8.63 9.18 13.18
CA ALA A 36 7.81 9.17 14.36
C ALA A 36 8.17 10.35 15.25
N THR A 37 7.15 10.99 15.83
CA THR A 37 7.30 12.13 16.72
C THR A 37 6.56 11.88 18.02
N ASN A 38 7.06 12.44 19.10
CA ASN A 38 6.37 12.43 20.38
C ASN A 38 5.06 13.21 20.24
N LEU A 39 4.02 12.80 20.97
CA LEU A 39 2.86 13.64 21.18
C LEU A 39 3.34 14.97 21.78
N GLU A 40 3.05 16.09 21.12
CA GLU A 40 3.26 17.42 21.70
C GLU A 40 2.29 17.60 22.86
N VAL A 41 2.64 17.04 24.02
CA VAL A 41 2.02 17.42 25.29
C VAL A 41 2.70 18.72 25.69
N ASP A 42 2.01 19.83 25.47
CA ASP A 42 2.33 21.10 26.13
C ASP A 42 2.20 20.85 27.64
N ASP A 43 3.29 20.50 28.34
CA ASP A 43 3.19 20.47 29.79
C ASP A 43 4.48 20.86 30.52
N GLY A 44 4.30 21.77 31.48
CA GLY A 44 5.26 22.13 32.51
C GLY A 44 5.42 21.05 33.57
N PHE A 45 5.08 19.79 33.28
CA PHE A 45 5.32 18.65 34.15
C PHE A 45 6.18 17.64 33.43
N GLY A 46 7.45 17.61 33.84
CA GLY A 46 8.44 16.68 33.33
C GLY A 46 8.07 15.25 33.70
N ASP A 47 7.76 14.47 32.68
CA ASP A 47 8.13 13.06 32.62
C ASP A 47 8.88 12.83 31.31
N ALA A 48 9.87 11.93 31.36
CA ALA A 48 10.80 11.70 30.25
C ALA A 48 10.02 11.41 28.97
N ALA A 49 10.10 12.33 28.00
CA ALA A 49 9.45 12.16 26.71
C ALA A 49 9.87 10.80 26.14
N GLU A 50 8.92 9.87 25.98
CA GLU A 50 9.21 8.54 25.43
C GLU A 50 9.94 8.72 24.11
N ASN A 51 10.99 7.93 23.90
CA ASN A 51 11.80 8.05 22.70
C ASN A 51 11.07 7.38 21.53
N CYS A 52 10.23 8.12 20.81
CA CYS A 52 9.43 7.62 19.70
C CYS A 52 10.24 7.24 18.45
N THR A 53 11.57 7.36 18.46
CA THR A 53 12.41 7.17 17.25
C THR A 53 12.24 5.82 16.53
N ALA A 54 11.77 4.78 17.22
CA ALA A 54 11.51 3.46 16.63
C ALA A 54 10.02 3.19 16.33
N SER A 55 9.10 4.09 16.70
CA SER A 55 7.66 3.87 16.60
C SER A 55 7.08 4.34 15.26
N THR A 56 7.60 3.77 14.19
CA THR A 56 7.25 4.12 12.81
C THR A 56 6.25 3.14 12.19
N TRP A 57 5.85 3.37 10.95
CA TRP A 57 5.11 2.37 10.17
C TRP A 57 6.00 1.15 9.90
N VAL A 58 5.46 -0.07 10.04
CA VAL A 58 6.21 -1.32 9.92
C VAL A 58 5.80 -2.06 8.63
N PRO A 59 6.74 -2.31 7.71
CA PRO A 59 6.50 -3.11 6.50
C PRO A 59 6.26 -4.59 6.85
N LEU A 60 5.23 -5.22 6.26
CA LEU A 60 4.79 -6.59 6.56
C LEU A 60 4.53 -7.43 5.28
N GLY A 61 5.35 -7.23 4.25
CA GLY A 61 5.32 -7.95 2.97
C GLY A 61 4.29 -7.38 2.00
N ASP A 62 3.00 -7.54 2.28
CA ASP A 62 1.91 -7.12 1.37
C ASP A 62 1.29 -5.76 1.74
N TYR A 63 1.60 -5.26 2.92
CA TYR A 63 1.05 -4.03 3.48
C TYR A 63 2.01 -3.42 4.50
N VAL A 64 1.75 -2.18 4.87
CA VAL A 64 2.43 -1.49 5.96
C VAL A 64 1.44 -1.24 7.11
N ALA A 65 1.89 -1.51 8.34
CA ALA A 65 1.09 -1.31 9.55
C ALA A 65 1.58 -0.08 10.33
N SER A 66 0.66 0.72 10.86
CA SER A 66 1.00 1.83 11.76
C SER A 66 1.46 1.35 13.14
N ASN A 67 2.07 2.27 13.89
CA ASN A 67 2.33 2.08 15.31
C ASN A 67 1.01 2.01 16.12
N THR A 68 1.10 1.44 17.32
CA THR A 68 -0.05 1.30 18.24
C THR A 68 0.20 1.92 19.61
N ASP A 69 1.38 2.51 19.81
CA ASP A 69 1.72 3.27 21.01
C ASP A 69 1.36 4.76 20.84
N GLU A 70 1.62 5.55 21.87
CA GLU A 70 1.21 6.96 21.95
C GLU A 70 2.05 7.90 21.06
N CYS A 71 2.95 7.36 20.22
CA CYS A 71 3.69 8.18 19.26
C CYS A 71 2.83 8.55 18.05
N THR A 72 3.16 9.67 17.41
CA THR A 72 2.63 10.01 16.08
C THR A 72 3.55 9.43 15.02
N ALA A 73 3.11 8.42 14.27
CA ALA A 73 3.85 7.88 13.12
C ALA A 73 3.36 8.50 11.81
N THR A 74 4.29 8.93 10.98
CA THR A 74 4.02 9.53 9.68
C THR A 74 4.81 8.83 8.58
N LEU A 75 4.08 8.27 7.62
CA LEU A 75 4.61 7.76 6.37
C LEU A 75 4.38 8.81 5.28
N MET A 76 5.43 9.20 4.56
CA MET A 76 5.40 10.31 3.61
C MET A 76 5.99 9.91 2.27
N TYR A 77 5.39 10.39 1.19
CA TYR A 77 5.96 10.23 -0.16
C TYR A 77 5.85 11.52 -0.96
N ALA A 78 6.99 11.98 -1.48
CA ALA A 78 7.07 13.18 -2.32
C ALA A 78 7.05 12.79 -3.80
N VAL A 79 6.16 13.42 -4.56
CA VAL A 79 5.95 13.11 -5.98
C VAL A 79 5.75 14.38 -6.80
N SER A 80 6.35 14.44 -7.99
CA SER A 80 6.20 15.56 -8.92
C SER A 80 5.40 15.12 -10.16
N LEU A 81 4.23 15.73 -10.34
CA LEU A 81 3.28 15.40 -11.40
C LEU A 81 3.46 16.36 -12.59
N LYS A 82 3.53 15.82 -13.81
CA LYS A 82 3.58 16.62 -15.05
C LYS A 82 2.21 17.05 -15.55
N GLN A 83 1.18 16.31 -15.15
CA GLN A 83 -0.23 16.61 -15.38
C GLN A 83 -1.02 16.21 -14.13
N SER A 84 -2.22 16.76 -13.96
CA SER A 84 -3.09 16.34 -12.86
C SER A 84 -3.30 14.82 -12.89
N GLY A 85 -3.35 14.23 -11.71
CA GLY A 85 -3.42 12.78 -11.53
C GLY A 85 -4.16 12.44 -10.26
N THR A 86 -3.93 11.23 -9.76
CA THR A 86 -4.66 10.70 -8.61
C THR A 86 -3.72 9.84 -7.78
N VAL A 87 -3.84 9.91 -6.47
CA VAL A 87 -3.34 8.88 -5.55
C VAL A 87 -4.49 7.97 -5.14
N THR A 88 -4.27 6.67 -5.22
CA THR A 88 -5.20 5.62 -4.79
C THR A 88 -4.49 4.67 -3.85
N PHE A 89 -5.12 4.22 -2.77
CA PHE A 89 -4.58 3.19 -1.90
C PHE A 89 -5.69 2.42 -1.19
N GLU A 90 -5.39 1.20 -0.76
CA GLU A 90 -6.29 0.40 0.06
C GLU A 90 -5.89 0.51 1.53
N TYR A 91 -6.87 0.53 2.43
CA TYR A 91 -6.61 0.60 3.87
C TYR A 91 -7.57 -0.26 4.70
N ILE A 92 -7.12 -0.65 5.89
CA ILE A 92 -7.95 -1.18 6.99
C ILE A 92 -7.75 -0.25 8.18
N TYR A 93 -8.85 0.29 8.72
CA TYR A 93 -8.87 1.16 9.88
C TYR A 93 -9.92 0.63 10.88
N PRO A 94 -9.51 -0.28 11.79
CA PRO A 94 -10.43 -1.19 12.47
C PRO A 94 -11.20 -0.56 13.65
N ASP A 95 -10.63 0.43 14.33
CA ASP A 95 -11.32 1.15 15.40
C ASP A 95 -10.75 2.56 15.59
N SER A 96 -11.54 3.43 16.21
CA SER A 96 -11.23 4.85 16.39
C SER A 96 -10.28 5.15 17.55
N SER A 97 -9.56 4.16 18.10
CA SER A 97 -8.57 4.38 19.17
C SER A 97 -7.25 4.94 18.61
N ILE A 98 -7.07 4.86 17.29
CA ILE A 98 -6.00 5.52 16.53
C ILE A 98 -6.64 6.60 15.68
N VAL A 99 -6.20 7.84 15.79
CA VAL A 99 -6.55 8.87 14.80
C VAL A 99 -5.75 8.60 13.54
N PHE A 100 -6.43 8.37 12.41
CA PHE A 100 -5.82 8.17 11.11
C PHE A 100 -6.18 9.31 10.15
N GLU A 101 -5.16 10.00 9.66
CA GLU A 101 -5.28 11.10 8.73
C GLU A 101 -4.53 10.79 7.43
N PHE A 102 -5.16 11.12 6.30
CA PHE A 102 -4.50 11.19 5.01
C PHE A 102 -4.63 12.60 4.46
N PHE A 103 -3.52 13.24 4.11
CA PHE A 103 -3.57 14.56 3.49
C PHE A 103 -2.46 14.79 2.49
N VAL A 104 -2.72 15.73 1.57
CA VAL A 104 -1.79 16.13 0.53
C VAL A 104 -1.37 17.56 0.78
N GLN A 105 -0.06 17.81 0.77
CA GLN A 105 0.49 19.16 0.72
C GLN A 105 1.06 19.41 -0.68
N ASN A 106 0.50 20.37 -1.39
CA ASN A 106 1.02 20.83 -2.68
C ASN A 106 1.88 22.10 -2.51
N ASP A 107 2.46 22.59 -3.61
CA ASP A 107 3.28 23.81 -3.64
C ASP A 107 2.56 25.08 -3.10
N GLN A 108 1.24 25.04 -2.90
CA GLN A 108 0.46 26.16 -2.35
C GLN A 108 0.27 26.07 -0.83
N CYS A 109 0.76 25.02 -0.15
CA CYS A 109 0.51 24.73 1.27
C CYS A 109 -0.98 24.77 1.67
N GLN A 110 -1.87 24.64 0.69
CA GLN A 110 -3.30 24.64 0.92
C GLN A 110 -3.70 23.21 1.31
N PRO A 111 -4.32 23.01 2.49
CA PRO A 111 -4.82 21.69 2.84
C PRO A 111 -5.90 21.30 1.82
N THR A 112 -5.81 20.08 1.28
CA THR A 112 -6.97 19.43 0.69
C THR A 112 -8.13 19.51 1.69
N VAL A 113 -9.32 19.87 1.19
CA VAL A 113 -10.58 20.11 1.92
C VAL A 113 -10.62 19.36 3.25
N GLU A 114 -10.77 20.06 4.39
CA GLU A 114 -10.63 19.49 5.75
C GLU A 114 -11.46 18.21 5.99
N GLU A 115 -12.58 18.04 5.28
CA GLU A 115 -13.43 16.86 5.35
C GLU A 115 -12.80 15.57 4.78
N SER A 116 -11.83 15.67 3.87
CA SER A 116 -11.12 14.50 3.32
C SER A 116 -9.85 14.13 4.07
N ARG A 117 -9.44 14.93 5.07
CA ARG A 117 -8.24 14.65 5.89
C ARG A 117 -8.44 13.44 6.79
N TRP A 118 -9.63 13.31 7.37
CA TRP A 118 -9.93 12.29 8.37
C TRP A 118 -10.42 11.02 7.70
N MET A 119 -9.70 9.93 7.92
CA MET A 119 -10.07 8.64 7.35
C MET A 119 -11.26 8.04 8.11
N ARG A 120 -12.13 7.31 7.40
CA ARG A 120 -13.28 6.63 8.00
C ARG A 120 -12.89 5.22 8.43
N THR A 121 -13.43 4.75 9.55
CA THR A 121 -13.22 3.37 10.00
C THR A 121 -13.80 2.37 9.02
N THR A 122 -13.12 1.25 8.82
CA THR A 122 -13.51 0.19 7.89
C THR A 122 -14.31 -0.91 8.62
N GLU A 123 -15.44 -1.34 8.05
CA GLU A 123 -16.27 -2.41 8.65
C GLU A 123 -16.00 -3.80 8.06
N LYS A 124 -15.64 -3.88 6.78
CA LYS A 124 -15.63 -5.14 6.00
C LYS A 124 -14.32 -5.37 5.23
N GLY A 125 -13.20 -5.25 5.92
CA GLY A 125 -11.87 -5.48 5.34
C GLY A 125 -11.34 -4.27 4.60
N TRP A 126 -10.60 -4.50 3.52
CA TRP A 126 -9.90 -3.45 2.76
C TRP A 126 -10.88 -2.51 2.04
N GLU A 127 -10.70 -1.21 2.25
CA GLU A 127 -11.43 -0.16 1.54
C GLU A 127 -10.48 0.66 0.65
N LEU A 128 -10.96 1.11 -0.51
CA LEU A 128 -10.19 1.91 -1.47
C LEU A 128 -10.42 3.40 -1.22
N HIS A 129 -9.34 4.16 -1.04
CA HIS A 129 -9.34 5.62 -0.97
C HIS A 129 -8.71 6.23 -2.23
N SER A 130 -9.20 7.38 -2.67
CA SER A 130 -8.76 8.07 -3.89
C SER A 130 -8.82 9.58 -3.73
N VAL A 131 -7.73 10.28 -4.05
CA VAL A 131 -7.61 11.74 -3.98
C VAL A 131 -6.96 12.29 -5.24
N GLU A 132 -7.53 13.37 -5.78
CA GLU A 132 -6.95 14.07 -6.92
C GLU A 132 -5.70 14.85 -6.53
N LEU A 133 -4.68 14.77 -7.38
CA LEU A 133 -3.41 15.46 -7.22
C LEU A 133 -3.25 16.51 -8.31
N SER A 134 -2.81 17.69 -7.90
CA SER A 134 -2.53 18.79 -8.83
C SER A 134 -1.20 18.57 -9.55
N ARG A 135 -1.08 19.09 -10.77
CA ARG A 135 0.21 19.21 -11.45
C ARG A 135 1.18 20.03 -10.59
N GLY A 136 2.44 19.57 -10.47
CA GLY A 136 3.43 20.17 -9.58
C GLY A 136 3.90 19.18 -8.52
N ASN A 137 4.53 19.69 -7.46
CA ASN A 137 4.96 18.83 -6.37
C ASN A 137 3.81 18.58 -5.40
N ASN A 138 3.68 17.32 -4.98
CA ASN A 138 2.74 16.89 -3.97
C ASN A 138 3.49 16.04 -2.97
N VAL A 139 3.23 16.25 -1.69
CA VAL A 139 3.70 15.39 -0.61
C VAL A 139 2.47 14.74 0.03
N LEU A 140 2.47 13.41 0.00
CA LEU A 140 1.40 12.58 0.53
C LEU A 140 1.75 12.18 1.96
N TYR A 141 0.81 12.30 2.88
CA TYR A 141 1.01 11.97 4.29
C TYR A 141 -0.03 10.96 4.76
N TRP A 142 0.43 9.82 5.27
CA TRP A 142 -0.35 8.89 6.07
C TRP A 142 0.10 9.03 7.52
N ARG A 143 -0.74 9.62 8.36
CA ARG A 143 -0.40 9.96 9.74
C ARG A 143 -1.31 9.25 10.72
N THR A 144 -0.72 8.58 11.71
CA THR A 144 -1.44 7.94 12.81
C THR A 144 -1.01 8.49 14.15
N THR A 145 -1.95 8.66 15.07
CA THR A 145 -1.68 8.98 16.48
C THR A 145 -2.59 8.12 17.33
N ALA A 146 -2.02 7.19 18.09
CA ALA A 146 -2.81 6.35 18.99
C ALA A 146 -2.96 7.02 20.35
N PHE A 147 -4.11 6.80 20.99
CA PHE A 147 -4.34 7.22 22.36
C PHE A 147 -4.55 5.96 23.20
N SER A 148 -3.71 5.73 24.20
CA SER A 148 -3.97 4.64 25.14
C SER A 148 -5.09 5.08 26.08
N VAL A 149 -6.27 4.49 25.91
CA VAL A 149 -7.43 4.74 26.78
C VAL A 149 -7.78 3.41 27.43
N TRP A 150 -7.53 3.33 28.74
CA TRP A 150 -8.04 2.26 29.61
C TRP A 150 -7.65 0.84 29.18
N SER A 151 -6.34 0.58 29.09
CA SER A 151 -5.73 -0.75 28.95
C SER A 151 -6.09 -1.55 27.69
N LYS A 152 -6.81 -0.94 26.72
CA LYS A 152 -7.08 -1.56 25.41
C LYS A 152 -5.96 -1.20 24.45
N VAL A 153 -5.23 -2.20 23.97
CA VAL A 153 -4.21 -2.02 22.94
C VAL A 153 -4.90 -1.64 21.62
N PRO A 154 -4.59 -0.46 21.03
CA PRO A 154 -5.14 -0.06 19.74
C PRO A 154 -4.78 -1.06 18.64
N LYS A 155 -5.68 -1.29 17.70
CA LYS A 155 -5.37 -2.11 16.51
C LYS A 155 -4.77 -1.22 15.43
N PRO A 156 -3.68 -1.64 14.76
CA PRO A 156 -3.00 -0.80 13.78
C PRO A 156 -3.87 -0.56 12.54
N VAL A 157 -3.72 0.63 11.97
CA VAL A 157 -4.12 0.93 10.59
C VAL A 157 -3.18 0.22 9.63
N LEU A 158 -3.74 -0.42 8.60
CA LEU A 158 -2.99 -1.07 7.53
C LEU A 158 -3.19 -0.33 6.22
N VAL A 159 -2.13 -0.16 5.43
CA VAL A 159 -2.18 0.48 4.10
C VAL A 159 -1.47 -0.40 3.07
N ARG A 160 -2.01 -0.50 1.85
CA ARG A 160 -1.38 -1.22 0.72
C ARG A 160 -1.81 -0.69 -0.64
N ASN A 161 -1.22 -1.25 -1.71
CA ASN A 161 -1.60 -0.97 -3.10
C ASN A 161 -1.63 0.53 -3.42
N ILE A 162 -0.62 1.29 -2.98
CA ILE A 162 -0.53 2.73 -3.25
C ILE A 162 -0.19 2.91 -4.73
N GLY A 163 -1.05 3.59 -5.47
CA GLY A 163 -0.86 3.95 -6.88
C GLY A 163 -0.95 5.46 -7.04
N ILE A 164 -0.06 6.03 -7.86
CA ILE A 164 -0.05 7.46 -8.18
C ILE A 164 0.02 7.63 -9.69
N THR A 165 -0.85 8.46 -10.27
CA THR A 165 -0.84 8.79 -11.70
C THR A 165 -0.42 10.24 -11.97
N GLY A 166 -0.12 10.57 -13.22
CA GLY A 166 0.25 11.92 -13.64
C GLY A 166 1.75 12.25 -13.55
N VAL A 167 2.60 11.28 -13.21
CA VAL A 167 4.06 11.44 -13.18
C VAL A 167 4.64 11.49 -14.60
N ALA A 168 5.82 12.10 -14.74
CA ALA A 168 6.45 12.39 -16.04
C ALA A 168 6.71 11.14 -16.90
N PHE A 169 7.15 10.06 -16.25
CA PHE A 169 7.50 8.81 -16.88
C PHE A 169 7.57 7.74 -15.80
N THR A 170 7.18 6.51 -16.11
CA THR A 170 7.63 5.34 -15.34
C THR A 170 9.05 5.05 -15.81
N SER A 171 10.08 5.34 -15.00
CA SER A 171 11.47 4.95 -15.37
C SER A 171 11.69 3.45 -15.29
N GLU A 172 10.76 2.72 -14.65
CA GLU A 172 10.94 1.34 -14.28
C GLU A 172 9.69 0.51 -14.60
N CYS A 173 9.93 -0.72 -15.00
CA CYS A 173 8.91 -1.74 -15.16
C CYS A 173 8.77 -2.47 -13.83
N PHE A 174 7.55 -2.58 -13.35
CA PHE A 174 7.24 -3.25 -12.10
C PHE A 174 7.11 -4.75 -12.36
N PRO A 175 7.78 -5.62 -11.58
CA PRO A 175 7.56 -7.05 -11.68
C PRO A 175 6.11 -7.40 -11.34
N CYS A 176 5.58 -8.44 -11.98
CA CYS A 176 4.28 -8.97 -11.59
C CYS A 176 4.33 -9.54 -10.18
N LYS A 177 3.35 -9.18 -9.35
CA LYS A 177 3.21 -9.74 -8.01
C LYS A 177 2.92 -11.24 -8.07
N PRO A 178 3.25 -12.02 -7.03
CA PRO A 178 2.82 -13.40 -6.91
C PRO A 178 1.31 -13.56 -7.16
N GLY A 179 0.93 -14.65 -7.82
CA GLY A 179 -0.45 -14.89 -8.27
C GLY A 179 -0.85 -14.11 -9.53
N THR A 180 0.07 -13.34 -10.13
CA THR A 180 -0.11 -12.70 -11.43
C THR A 180 1.08 -12.95 -12.37
N PHE A 181 0.89 -12.74 -13.66
CA PHE A 181 1.91 -12.94 -14.68
C PHE A 181 1.76 -11.97 -15.86
N ALA A 182 2.84 -11.70 -16.58
CA ALA A 182 2.81 -10.92 -17.82
C ALA A 182 3.47 -11.73 -18.95
N PRO A 183 2.68 -12.34 -19.86
CA PRO A 183 3.23 -13.24 -20.87
C PRO A 183 3.87 -12.49 -22.06
N ALA A 184 3.55 -11.21 -22.24
CA ALA A 184 4.00 -10.41 -23.37
C ALA A 184 4.82 -9.20 -22.93
N SER A 185 5.76 -8.77 -23.77
CA SER A 185 6.49 -7.52 -23.55
C SER A 185 5.57 -6.31 -23.74
N GLY A 186 5.79 -5.25 -22.97
CA GLY A 186 5.01 -4.02 -23.05
C GLY A 186 3.64 -4.11 -22.35
N SER A 187 3.45 -5.09 -21.46
CA SER A 187 2.26 -5.16 -20.62
C SER A 187 2.06 -3.89 -19.80
N THR A 188 0.83 -3.39 -19.77
CA THR A 188 0.42 -2.25 -18.93
C THR A 188 -0.12 -2.69 -17.56
N ALA A 189 -0.41 -3.98 -17.42
CA ALA A 189 -0.82 -4.63 -16.18
C ALA A 189 -0.49 -6.13 -16.23
N CYS A 190 -0.38 -6.75 -15.06
CA CYS A 190 -0.25 -8.21 -14.94
C CYS A 190 -1.61 -8.89 -14.99
N GLN A 191 -1.65 -10.05 -15.63
CA GLN A 191 -2.82 -10.92 -15.69
C GLN A 191 -2.88 -11.80 -14.45
N LEU A 192 -4.08 -12.04 -13.95
CA LEU A 192 -4.28 -12.93 -12.80
C LEU A 192 -4.03 -14.38 -13.21
N CYS A 193 -3.40 -15.15 -12.32
CA CYS A 193 -3.33 -16.59 -12.48
C CYS A 193 -4.73 -17.25 -12.44
N PRO A 194 -5.03 -18.17 -13.37
CA PRO A 194 -6.23 -18.99 -13.31
C PRO A 194 -6.34 -19.77 -11.99
N ALA A 195 -7.56 -20.23 -11.66
CA ALA A 195 -7.78 -21.12 -10.53
C ALA A 195 -6.86 -22.36 -10.61
N ASP A 196 -6.45 -22.86 -9.44
CA ASP A 196 -5.53 -24.00 -9.29
C ASP A 196 -4.13 -23.79 -9.88
N THR A 197 -3.75 -22.53 -10.13
CA THR A 197 -2.39 -22.16 -10.54
C THR A 197 -1.80 -21.09 -9.64
N PHE A 198 -0.48 -21.06 -9.52
CA PHE A 198 0.27 -20.08 -8.76
C PHE A 198 1.38 -19.46 -9.62
N SER A 199 1.89 -18.31 -9.21
CA SER A 199 3.08 -17.72 -9.82
C SER A 199 3.93 -17.02 -8.78
N GLY A 200 5.24 -17.02 -9.00
CA GLY A 200 6.17 -16.19 -8.25
C GLY A 200 6.22 -14.75 -8.76
N LYS A 201 6.99 -13.92 -8.08
CA LYS A 201 7.29 -12.55 -8.53
C LYS A 201 7.94 -12.55 -9.91
N GLY A 202 7.51 -11.65 -10.78
CA GLY A 202 8.07 -11.50 -12.12
C GLY A 202 7.71 -12.63 -13.09
N ALA A 203 6.67 -13.41 -12.80
CA ALA A 203 6.34 -14.57 -13.63
C ALA A 203 5.82 -14.19 -15.02
N THR A 204 6.23 -14.97 -16.02
CA THR A 204 5.76 -14.86 -17.41
C THR A 204 4.61 -15.81 -17.72
N ALA A 205 4.35 -16.78 -16.84
CA ALA A 205 3.27 -17.75 -16.90
C ALA A 205 2.98 -18.29 -15.48
N CYS A 206 1.78 -18.84 -15.28
CA CYS A 206 1.41 -19.51 -14.03
C CYS A 206 1.77 -21.00 -14.09
N GLN A 207 2.06 -21.57 -12.92
CA GLN A 207 2.38 -22.97 -12.70
C GLN A 207 1.18 -23.66 -12.04
N PRO A 208 0.82 -24.90 -12.45
CA PRO A 208 -0.25 -25.65 -11.79
C PRO A 208 0.14 -25.98 -10.34
N CYS A 209 -0.84 -25.97 -9.44
CA CYS A 209 -0.66 -26.51 -8.09
C CYS A 209 -0.55 -28.04 -8.15
N ASP A 210 0.24 -28.65 -7.27
CA ASP A 210 0.25 -30.10 -7.10
C ASP A 210 -1.11 -30.58 -6.60
N SER A 211 -1.48 -31.84 -6.90
CA SER A 211 -2.84 -32.40 -6.67
C SER A 211 -3.35 -32.33 -5.23
N ASP A 212 -2.46 -32.12 -4.25
CA ASP A 212 -2.78 -32.00 -2.82
C ASP A 212 -2.51 -30.58 -2.26
N THR A 213 -2.27 -29.60 -3.15
CA THR A 213 -1.92 -28.21 -2.77
C THR A 213 -2.85 -27.20 -3.45
N TYR A 214 -3.01 -26.05 -2.83
CA TYR A 214 -3.79 -24.93 -3.37
C TYR A 214 -2.94 -23.67 -3.42
N ALA A 215 -3.22 -22.81 -4.39
CA ALA A 215 -2.65 -21.47 -4.42
C ALA A 215 -3.27 -20.63 -3.29
N GLY A 216 -2.46 -20.30 -2.27
CA GLY A 216 -2.88 -19.39 -1.21
C GLY A 216 -3.14 -17.97 -1.73
N GLU A 217 -4.09 -17.27 -1.13
CA GLU A 217 -4.47 -15.88 -1.45
C GLU A 217 -3.34 -14.88 -1.15
N ARG A 218 -2.24 -14.90 -1.91
CA ARG A 218 -1.32 -13.77 -1.97
C ARG A 218 -1.68 -12.95 -3.20
N GLY A 219 -2.57 -11.97 -3.01
CA GLY A 219 -2.87 -10.94 -4.02
C GLY A 219 -4.34 -10.70 -4.39
N HIS A 220 -5.33 -11.32 -3.74
CA HIS A 220 -6.75 -11.10 -4.04
C HIS A 220 -7.43 -10.13 -3.06
N PRO A 221 -8.00 -9.02 -3.54
CA PRO A 221 -9.24 -8.49 -3.00
C PRO A 221 -10.40 -9.28 -3.65
N GLY A 222 -11.03 -10.19 -2.91
CA GLY A 222 -12.43 -10.55 -3.16
C GLY A 222 -12.78 -11.80 -3.99
N LEU A 223 -11.89 -12.78 -4.17
CA LEU A 223 -12.36 -14.12 -4.55
C LEU A 223 -12.55 -14.99 -3.30
N PRO A 224 -13.69 -15.68 -3.12
CA PRO A 224 -13.83 -16.66 -2.06
C PRO A 224 -12.89 -17.85 -2.33
N PRO A 225 -12.36 -18.50 -1.28
CA PRO A 225 -11.63 -19.75 -1.47
C PRO A 225 -12.56 -20.75 -2.19
N PRO A 226 -12.11 -21.40 -3.28
CA PRO A 226 -12.88 -22.49 -3.85
C PRO A 226 -13.07 -23.56 -2.77
N ARG A 227 -14.32 -23.95 -2.56
CA ARG A 227 -14.73 -24.90 -1.52
C ARG A 227 -13.89 -26.17 -1.63
N ALA A 228 -13.35 -26.62 -0.50
CA ALA A 228 -12.87 -27.98 -0.33
C ALA A 228 -14.00 -28.94 -0.76
N VAL A 229 -13.78 -29.68 -1.84
CA VAL A 229 -14.57 -30.89 -2.08
C VAL A 229 -14.04 -31.91 -1.08
N PRO A 230 -14.85 -32.39 -0.12
CA PRO A 230 -14.39 -33.45 0.76
C PRO A 230 -14.04 -34.64 -0.12
N LEU A 231 -12.85 -35.22 0.09
CA LEU A 231 -12.49 -36.52 -0.45
C LEU A 231 -13.63 -37.47 -0.09
N VAL A 232 -14.43 -37.87 -1.08
CA VAL A 232 -15.39 -38.95 -0.93
C VAL A 232 -14.55 -40.20 -0.75
N TYR A 233 -14.39 -40.60 0.50
CA TYR A 233 -13.85 -41.90 0.84
C TYR A 233 -14.92 -42.91 0.43
N ASP A 234 -14.74 -43.54 -0.71
CA ASP A 234 -15.60 -44.62 -1.22
C ASP A 234 -15.24 -45.91 -0.45
N PRO A 235 -16.08 -46.44 0.45
CA PRO A 235 -15.83 -47.73 1.05
C PRO A 235 -16.52 -48.78 0.18
N GLY A 236 -15.70 -49.58 -0.52
CA GLY A 236 -16.15 -50.84 -1.11
C GLY A 236 -16.64 -51.85 -0.08
#